data_AF-A0AA39HPK2-F1
#
_entry.id   AF-A0AA39HPK2-F1
#
_cell.length_a   1.000
_cell.length_b   1.000
_cell.length_c   1.000
_cell.angle_alpha   90.00
_cell.angle_beta   90.00
_cell.angle_gamma   90.00
#
_symmetry.space_group_name_H-M   'P 1'
#
loop_
_entity.id
_entity.type
_entity.pdbx_description
1 polymer ?
#
loop_
_entity_poly.entity_id
_entity_poly.type
_entity_poly.pdbx_seq_one_letter_code
_entity_poly.pdbx_strand_id
1 'polypeptide(L)'
;MPVCKACYNRCAVGKNFGAETCASCAAFFRRTVRLKIVYPCKNDFYSCSKDAVRCVSAIHACRKCRFDRCIEVGMQPELVQNARPKYDQTVILPTDIIPSRNAELPLITSMMQAVRIAFQHYSSISTDPRSTIGTSERGANFLTHIDYKLLTLPVYQNFRDMLDYVPIVGDLSKEVKDAIFKNSFSTFAVFVQIYQDQRHHSLQFDDKRFYFLPNVYVDLDPEKLFPFILTHINPQSLARPYDCTGVARRLATGLRRLRKIGLESANFFASEEDVAALLLLIIMQSNDFDKGNVEWQRPINRLKAVWNELDLFYRTTRRDPSQWGNLLFLVSNLETTTLGYKKYRKLLNIYYGKTAMDQIEEGGRPEETIARLTIEYRANKCKTE
;
A
#
# COMPACT_ATOMS: atom_id res chain seq x y z
N MET A 1 19.73 32.49 3.95
CA MET A 1 18.90 32.15 2.77
C MET A 1 17.68 33.06 2.71
N PRO A 2 17.32 33.59 1.53
CA PRO A 2 16.14 34.44 1.33
C PRO A 2 14.83 33.66 1.51
N VAL A 3 13.71 34.38 1.63
CA VAL A 3 12.36 33.80 1.75
C VAL A 3 11.67 33.88 0.39
N CYS A 4 11.16 32.75 -0.11
CA CYS A 4 10.38 32.73 -1.36
C CYS A 4 9.05 33.46 -1.16
N LYS A 5 8.72 34.46 -1.99
CA LYS A 5 7.48 35.24 -1.84
C LYS A 5 6.19 34.45 -2.16
N ALA A 6 6.29 33.34 -2.89
CA ALA A 6 5.13 32.50 -3.22
C ALA A 6 4.78 31.51 -2.10
N CYS A 7 5.77 30.80 -1.54
CA CYS A 7 5.56 29.78 -0.51
C CYS A 7 6.03 30.16 0.89
N TYR A 8 6.64 31.33 1.07
CA TYR A 8 7.13 31.86 2.34
C TYR A 8 8.15 30.99 3.10
N ASN A 9 8.68 29.95 2.46
CA ASN A 9 9.77 29.12 2.99
C ASN A 9 11.14 29.79 2.77
N ARG A 10 12.04 29.64 3.74
CA ARG A 10 13.46 30.00 3.57
C ARG A 10 14.13 28.98 2.65
N CYS A 11 14.58 29.44 1.49
CA CYS A 11 15.19 28.57 0.46
C CYS A 11 15.99 29.41 -0.55
N ALA A 12 16.78 28.74 -1.38
CA ALA A 12 17.40 29.41 -2.52
C ALA A 12 16.31 29.88 -3.50
N VAL A 13 16.38 31.14 -3.89
CA VAL A 13 15.46 31.77 -4.85
C VAL A 13 16.22 32.14 -6.12
N GLY A 14 15.54 32.06 -7.25
CA GLY A 14 16.05 32.49 -8.54
C GLY A 14 14.90 32.99 -9.41
N LYS A 15 15.23 33.62 -10.54
CA LYS A 15 14.23 34.14 -11.49
C LYS A 15 13.58 32.97 -12.25
N ASN A 16 12.29 32.75 -12.01
CA ASN A 16 11.50 31.68 -12.62
C ASN A 16 10.19 32.25 -13.16
N PHE A 17 9.95 32.09 -14.46
CA PHE A 17 8.71 32.51 -15.14
C PHE A 17 8.31 33.97 -14.84
N GLY A 18 9.26 34.90 -14.73
CA GLY A 18 8.97 36.32 -14.51
C GLY A 18 9.15 36.81 -13.06
N ALA A 19 9.24 35.91 -12.07
CA ALA A 19 9.37 36.28 -10.65
C ALA A 19 10.52 35.58 -9.92
N GLU A 20 11.03 36.18 -8.85
CA GLU A 20 11.99 35.56 -7.94
C GLU A 20 11.29 34.56 -7.01
N THR A 21 11.44 33.27 -7.31
CA THR A 21 10.82 32.18 -6.55
C THR A 21 11.78 31.00 -6.40
N CYS A 22 11.46 30.08 -5.49
CA CYS A 22 12.24 28.86 -5.33
C CYS A 22 11.92 27.81 -6.40
N ALA A 23 12.84 26.85 -6.61
CA ALA A 23 12.69 25.78 -7.61
C ALA A 23 11.40 24.97 -7.44
N SER A 24 10.93 24.77 -6.20
CA SER A 24 9.68 24.02 -5.95
C SER A 24 8.43 24.79 -6.40
N CYS A 25 8.43 26.13 -6.30
CA CYS A 25 7.34 26.98 -6.82
C CYS A 25 7.41 27.07 -8.35
N ALA A 26 8.60 27.13 -8.93
CA ALA A 26 8.81 27.06 -10.37
C ALA A 26 8.23 25.76 -10.97
N ALA A 27 8.55 24.60 -10.38
CA ALA A 27 8.04 23.31 -10.83
C ALA A 27 6.51 23.21 -10.70
N PHE A 28 5.96 23.64 -9.54
CA PHE A 28 4.53 23.67 -9.29
C PHE A 28 3.78 24.55 -10.30
N PHE A 29 4.29 25.75 -10.59
CA PHE A 29 3.70 26.70 -11.53
C PHE A 29 3.70 26.13 -12.96
N ARG A 30 4.86 25.63 -13.43
CA ARG A 30 5.00 25.01 -14.75
C ARG A 30 4.03 23.86 -14.96
N ARG A 31 3.87 22.98 -13.97
CA ARG A 31 2.95 21.84 -14.03
C ARG A 31 1.49 22.31 -14.11
N THR A 32 1.12 23.27 -13.27
CA THR A 32 -0.26 23.80 -13.20
C THR A 32 -0.65 24.45 -14.54
N VAL A 33 0.23 25.26 -15.11
CA VAL A 33 -0.02 25.94 -16.39
C VAL A 33 -0.07 24.95 -17.56
N ARG A 34 0.92 24.04 -17.68
CA ARG A 34 0.97 23.09 -18.81
C ARG A 34 -0.22 22.15 -18.85
N LEU A 35 -0.61 21.63 -17.70
CA LEU A 35 -1.71 20.67 -17.58
C LEU A 35 -3.07 21.37 -17.43
N LYS A 36 -3.12 22.71 -17.48
CA LYS A 36 -4.33 23.52 -17.27
C LYS A 36 -5.12 23.09 -16.02
N ILE A 37 -4.41 22.79 -14.94
CA ILE A 37 -5.03 22.26 -13.71
C ILE A 37 -5.73 23.40 -12.97
N VAL A 38 -7.02 23.21 -12.70
CA VAL A 38 -7.81 24.07 -11.82
C VAL A 38 -7.91 23.40 -10.45
N TYR A 39 -7.33 24.02 -9.42
CA TYR A 39 -7.43 23.51 -8.05
C TYR A 39 -8.68 24.09 -7.36
N PRO A 40 -9.49 23.28 -6.64
CA PRO A 40 -10.48 23.82 -5.73
C PRO A 40 -9.80 24.44 -4.50
N CYS A 41 -10.38 25.53 -3.98
CA CYS A 41 -9.94 26.11 -2.71
C CYS A 41 -10.43 25.22 -1.55
N LYS A 42 -9.64 25.10 -0.49
CA LYS A 42 -10.05 24.38 0.73
C LYS A 42 -10.95 25.24 1.64
N ASN A 43 -10.98 26.56 1.45
CA ASN A 43 -11.70 27.52 2.28
C ASN A 43 -11.47 27.36 3.80
N ASP A 44 -10.27 26.90 4.16
CA ASP A 44 -9.87 26.60 5.54
C ASP A 44 -8.79 27.58 5.97
N PHE A 45 -8.99 28.25 7.11
CA PHE A 45 -8.06 29.26 7.63
C PHE A 45 -6.66 28.67 7.88
N TYR A 46 -6.58 27.41 8.32
CA TYR A 46 -5.33 26.71 8.60
C TYR A 46 -4.58 26.22 7.35
N SER A 47 -5.23 26.19 6.18
CA SER A 47 -4.63 25.75 4.91
C SER A 47 -4.44 26.88 3.92
N CYS A 48 -5.20 27.97 4.06
CA CYS A 48 -5.27 29.08 3.11
C CYS A 48 -4.59 30.37 3.60
N SER A 49 -4.32 30.53 4.90
CA SER A 49 -3.63 31.71 5.43
C SER A 49 -2.14 31.76 5.06
N LYS A 50 -1.53 32.95 5.08
CA LYS A 50 -0.10 33.13 4.78
C LYS A 50 0.80 32.47 5.84
N ASP A 51 0.38 32.52 7.10
CA ASP A 51 1.12 31.93 8.24
C ASP A 51 1.00 30.41 8.29
N ALA A 52 -0.13 29.85 7.85
CA ALA A 52 -0.29 28.41 7.66
C ALA A 52 0.78 27.80 6.75
N VAL A 53 1.20 28.51 5.71
CA VAL A 53 2.14 27.97 4.71
C VAL A 53 3.56 27.83 5.29
N ARG A 54 3.88 28.58 6.37
CA ARG A 54 5.14 28.49 7.11
C ARG A 54 5.12 27.38 8.17
N CYS A 55 3.98 27.19 8.84
CA CYS A 55 3.84 26.26 9.96
C CYS A 55 3.40 24.85 9.52
N VAL A 56 2.81 24.73 8.34
CA VAL A 56 2.24 23.47 7.85
C VAL A 56 3.07 22.95 6.68
N SER A 57 3.35 21.65 6.66
CA SER A 57 3.98 20.97 5.52
C SER A 57 3.31 21.37 4.21
N ALA A 58 4.11 21.60 3.16
CA ALA A 58 3.68 22.03 1.83
C ALA A 58 2.60 21.12 1.19
N ILE A 59 2.37 19.93 1.76
CA ILE A 59 1.34 18.96 1.39
C ILE A 59 -0.07 19.39 1.82
N HIS A 60 -0.22 20.06 2.97
CA HIS A 60 -1.53 20.49 3.46
C HIS A 60 -1.91 21.90 2.99
N ALA A 61 -0.92 22.72 2.59
CA ALA A 61 -1.15 24.05 2.04
C ALA A 61 -2.11 24.00 0.82
N CYS A 62 -3.09 24.91 0.78
CA CYS A 62 -4.07 24.95 -0.30
C CYS A 62 -3.39 25.21 -1.65
N ARG A 63 -3.54 24.26 -2.60
CA ARG A 63 -2.92 24.34 -3.93
C ARG A 63 -3.48 25.49 -4.76
N LYS A 64 -4.78 25.79 -4.64
CA LYS A 64 -5.38 26.99 -5.26
C LYS A 64 -4.70 28.27 -4.76
N CYS A 65 -4.69 28.50 -3.44
CA CYS A 65 -4.05 29.68 -2.87
C CYS A 65 -2.55 29.77 -3.16
N ARG A 66 -1.85 28.63 -3.32
CA ARG A 66 -0.45 28.61 -3.74
C ARG A 66 -0.29 29.06 -5.19
N PHE A 67 -1.16 28.61 -6.09
CA PHE A 67 -1.14 29.01 -7.50
C PHE A 67 -1.49 30.49 -7.67
N ASP A 68 -2.54 30.95 -6.97
CA ASP A 68 -2.93 32.36 -6.97
C ASP A 68 -1.76 33.24 -6.50
N ARG A 69 -1.04 32.83 -5.43
CA ARG A 69 0.17 33.52 -4.98
C ARG A 69 1.32 33.51 -5.99
N CYS A 70 1.51 32.41 -6.73
CA CYS A 70 2.50 32.38 -7.80
C CYS A 70 2.21 33.46 -8.85
N ILE A 71 0.95 33.64 -9.23
CA ILE A 71 0.52 34.72 -10.13
C ILE A 71 0.73 36.09 -9.47
N GLU A 72 0.32 36.28 -8.21
CA GLU A 72 0.48 37.54 -7.47
C GLU A 72 1.93 38.01 -7.36
N VAL A 73 2.89 37.08 -7.20
CA VAL A 73 4.33 37.44 -7.15
C VAL A 73 4.93 37.73 -8.53
N GLY A 74 4.14 37.63 -9.60
CA GLY A 74 4.52 37.96 -10.97
C GLY A 74 4.98 36.77 -11.81
N MET A 75 4.62 35.54 -11.44
CA MET A 75 4.85 34.40 -12.36
C MET A 75 3.84 34.47 -13.51
N GLN A 76 4.35 34.42 -14.73
CA GLN A 76 3.62 34.62 -15.97
C GLN A 76 3.37 33.27 -16.68
N PRO A 77 2.10 32.83 -16.82
CA PRO A 77 1.77 31.59 -17.51
C PRO A 77 2.30 31.54 -18.96
N GLU A 78 2.33 32.67 -19.65
CA GLU A 78 2.82 32.83 -21.02
C GLU A 78 4.31 32.50 -21.18
N LEU A 79 5.12 32.63 -20.12
CA LEU A 79 6.53 32.26 -20.13
C LEU A 79 6.74 30.74 -19.99
N VAL A 80 5.66 29.98 -19.77
CA VAL A 80 5.68 28.52 -19.77
C VAL A 80 5.53 28.03 -21.23
N GLN A 81 6.66 27.87 -21.92
CA GLN A 81 6.67 27.41 -23.31
C GLN A 81 5.94 26.07 -23.50
N ASN A 82 5.02 26.04 -24.47
CA ASN A 82 4.38 24.84 -25.01
C ASN A 82 5.44 23.94 -25.68
N ALA A 83 5.26 22.62 -25.59
CA ALA A 83 6.20 21.67 -26.18
C ALA A 83 6.37 21.90 -27.69
N ARG A 84 7.63 21.87 -28.17
CA ARG A 84 7.93 21.91 -29.61
C ARG A 84 7.31 20.66 -30.28
N PRO A 85 6.60 20.79 -31.42
CA PRO A 85 6.30 19.65 -32.27
C PRO A 85 7.60 19.14 -32.90
N LYS A 86 7.91 17.86 -32.77
CA LYS A 86 9.03 17.24 -33.49
C LYS A 86 8.57 16.93 -34.92
N TYR A 87 9.21 17.58 -35.89
CA TYR A 87 9.06 17.28 -37.31
C TYR A 87 9.75 15.95 -37.63
N ASP A 88 9.08 15.14 -38.43
CA ASP A 88 9.53 13.85 -38.94
C ASP A 88 10.47 14.06 -40.14
N GLN A 89 11.64 13.42 -40.12
CA GLN A 89 12.48 13.01 -41.26
C GLN A 89 13.84 12.52 -40.75
N THR A 90 13.97 11.21 -40.54
CA THR A 90 15.11 10.38 -40.96
C THR A 90 14.81 8.94 -40.59
N VAL A 91 14.88 8.05 -41.58
CA VAL A 91 14.74 6.60 -41.46
C VAL A 91 15.80 6.07 -40.48
N ILE A 92 15.37 5.50 -39.35
CA ILE A 92 16.22 4.75 -38.40
C ILE A 92 15.47 3.46 -38.05
N LEU A 93 16.18 2.33 -38.12
CA LEU A 93 15.68 0.97 -37.89
C LEU A 93 15.08 0.75 -36.48
N PRO A 94 14.23 -0.28 -36.27
CA PRO A 94 13.35 -0.43 -35.09
C PRO A 94 14.01 -0.75 -33.74
N THR A 95 15.30 -0.48 -33.51
CA THR A 95 16.00 -1.08 -32.36
C THR A 95 16.52 -0.11 -31.29
N ASP A 96 16.44 1.21 -31.45
CA ASP A 96 16.97 2.13 -30.43
C ASP A 96 16.03 3.31 -30.14
N ILE A 97 14.92 3.04 -29.45
CA ILE A 97 14.22 4.07 -28.68
C ILE A 97 14.79 4.01 -27.26
N ILE A 98 15.78 4.84 -26.96
CA ILE A 98 16.07 5.23 -25.58
C ILE A 98 14.92 6.13 -25.14
N PRO A 99 14.06 5.73 -24.19
CA PRO A 99 12.99 6.61 -23.74
C PRO A 99 13.61 7.76 -22.95
N SER A 100 13.19 8.98 -23.29
CA SER A 100 13.43 10.19 -22.51
C SER A 100 13.25 9.93 -21.01
N ARG A 101 14.23 10.33 -20.20
CA ARG A 101 14.30 10.21 -18.72
C ARG A 101 13.16 10.94 -17.93
N ASN A 102 12.07 11.31 -18.60
CA ASN A 102 10.91 12.02 -18.02
C ASN A 102 9.59 11.35 -18.43
N ALA A 103 9.51 10.01 -18.41
CA ALA A 103 8.23 9.33 -18.36
C ALA A 103 7.64 9.55 -16.95
N GLU A 104 6.80 10.58 -16.77
CA GLU A 104 6.05 10.71 -15.52
C GLU A 104 5.10 9.49 -15.43
N LEU A 105 5.28 8.66 -14.39
CA LEU A 105 4.40 7.54 -14.03
C LEU A 105 3.48 8.00 -12.89
N PRO A 106 2.45 8.83 -13.14
CA PRO A 106 1.72 9.51 -12.08
C PRO A 106 0.95 8.57 -11.16
N LEU A 107 0.37 7.47 -11.67
CA LEU A 107 -0.34 6.50 -10.84
C LEU A 107 0.64 5.71 -9.97
N ILE A 108 1.71 5.15 -10.57
CA ILE A 108 2.72 4.37 -9.84
C ILE A 108 3.42 5.25 -8.80
N THR A 109 3.84 6.46 -9.18
CA THR A 109 4.52 7.39 -8.25
C THR A 109 3.61 7.81 -7.09
N SER A 110 2.33 8.08 -7.37
CA SER A 110 1.37 8.44 -6.31
C SER A 110 1.12 7.25 -5.38
N MET A 111 1.03 6.05 -5.93
CA MET A 111 0.87 4.83 -5.14
C MET A 111 2.09 4.53 -4.27
N MET A 112 3.32 4.70 -4.79
CA MET A 112 4.54 4.59 -3.97
C MET A 112 4.50 5.55 -2.78
N GLN A 113 4.04 6.79 -3.00
CA GLN A 113 3.88 7.76 -1.92
C GLN A 113 2.82 7.31 -0.91
N ALA A 114 1.69 6.76 -1.37
CA ALA A 114 0.65 6.21 -0.50
C ALA A 114 1.20 5.07 0.37
N VAL A 115 1.95 4.14 -0.22
CA VAL A 115 2.62 3.04 0.51
C VAL A 115 3.62 3.60 1.53
N ARG A 116 4.47 4.54 1.14
CA ARG A 116 5.44 5.15 2.08
C ARG A 116 4.74 5.80 3.28
N ILE A 117 3.64 6.52 3.07
CA ILE A 117 2.88 7.16 4.16
C ILE A 117 2.22 6.10 5.05
N ALA A 118 1.50 5.15 4.45
CA ALA A 118 0.75 4.15 5.21
C ALA A 118 1.64 3.21 6.01
N PHE A 119 2.86 2.92 5.53
CA PHE A 119 3.77 1.97 6.16
C PHE A 119 4.99 2.63 6.82
N GLN A 120 5.03 3.96 6.96
CA GLN A 120 6.17 4.68 7.56
C GLN A 120 6.49 4.23 9.00
N HIS A 121 5.49 3.71 9.73
CA HIS A 121 5.62 3.28 11.11
C HIS A 121 5.94 1.78 11.25
N TYR A 122 6.13 1.04 10.15
CA TYR A 122 6.52 -0.36 10.23
C TYR A 122 7.96 -0.48 10.72
N SER A 123 8.16 -1.35 11.71
CA SER A 123 9.48 -1.69 12.23
C SER A 123 10.40 -2.18 11.09
N SER A 124 11.65 -1.73 11.11
CA SER A 124 12.68 -2.28 10.25
C SER A 124 12.95 -3.75 10.58
N ILE A 125 13.31 -4.54 9.57
CA ILE A 125 13.82 -5.89 9.79
C ILE A 125 15.15 -5.75 10.54
N SER A 126 15.22 -6.41 11.69
CA SER A 126 16.35 -6.39 12.59
C SER A 126 17.13 -7.70 12.44
N THR A 127 18.45 -7.62 12.53
CA THR A 127 19.31 -8.79 12.57
C THR A 127 19.49 -9.34 13.99
N ASP A 128 19.00 -8.62 15.02
CA ASP A 128 19.08 -9.08 16.41
C ASP A 128 18.02 -10.17 16.70
N PRO A 129 18.42 -11.41 17.02
CA PRO A 129 17.49 -12.48 17.36
C PRO A 129 16.56 -12.15 18.53
N ARG A 130 16.98 -11.30 19.48
CA ARG A 130 16.19 -10.91 20.65
C ARG A 130 14.98 -10.04 20.29
N SER A 131 15.04 -9.41 19.12
CA SER A 131 13.95 -8.59 18.59
C SER A 131 12.90 -9.41 17.83
N THR A 132 13.07 -10.73 17.76
CA THR A 132 12.15 -11.62 17.06
C THR A 132 11.05 -12.14 17.99
N ILE A 133 9.84 -12.25 17.43
CA ILE A 133 8.67 -12.84 18.07
C ILE A 133 8.27 -14.04 17.22
N GLY A 134 8.06 -15.20 17.83
CA GLY A 134 7.70 -16.38 17.04
C GLY A 134 7.36 -17.62 17.85
N THR A 135 6.99 -18.68 17.13
CA THR A 135 6.45 -19.91 17.72
C THR A 135 7.52 -20.83 18.33
N SER A 136 8.81 -20.59 18.04
CA SER A 136 9.92 -21.25 18.74
C SER A 136 10.55 -20.39 19.85
N GLU A 137 10.11 -19.15 20.01
CA GLU A 137 10.63 -18.25 21.04
C GLU A 137 10.05 -18.61 22.42
N ARG A 138 10.63 -18.05 23.49
CA ARG A 138 10.24 -18.33 24.88
C ARG A 138 9.85 -17.05 25.63
N GLY A 139 9.06 -17.21 26.68
CA GLY A 139 8.63 -16.10 27.53
C GLY A 139 7.87 -15.04 26.74
N ALA A 140 8.21 -13.77 26.94
CA ALA A 140 7.53 -12.63 26.31
C ALA A 140 7.66 -12.58 24.77
N ASN A 141 8.62 -13.30 24.19
CA ASN A 141 8.81 -13.35 22.73
C ASN A 141 8.04 -14.49 22.05
N PHE A 142 7.43 -15.39 22.83
CA PHE A 142 6.59 -16.44 22.26
C PHE A 142 5.34 -15.85 21.63
N LEU A 143 5.11 -16.12 20.34
CA LEU A 143 3.94 -15.61 19.64
C LEU A 143 2.69 -16.37 20.10
N THR A 144 1.71 -15.65 20.67
CA THR A 144 0.38 -16.19 20.93
C THR A 144 -0.62 -15.86 19.81
N HIS A 145 -1.76 -16.54 19.76
CA HIS A 145 -2.82 -16.25 18.80
C HIS A 145 -3.46 -14.88 19.07
N ILE A 146 -3.48 -14.40 20.32
CA ILE A 146 -3.93 -13.03 20.63
C ILE A 146 -2.90 -11.99 20.15
N ASP A 147 -1.60 -12.28 20.24
CA ASP A 147 -0.55 -11.43 19.66
C ASP A 147 -0.69 -11.36 18.14
N TYR A 148 -0.90 -12.50 17.47
CA TYR A 148 -1.16 -12.53 16.03
C TYR A 148 -2.35 -11.61 15.65
N LYS A 149 -3.46 -11.71 16.38
CA LYS A 149 -4.62 -10.83 16.19
C LYS A 149 -4.27 -9.35 16.40
N LEU A 150 -3.54 -9.01 17.45
CA LEU A 150 -3.14 -7.62 17.75
C LEU A 150 -2.15 -7.05 16.72
N LEU A 151 -1.17 -7.82 16.30
CA LEU A 151 -0.12 -7.39 15.36
C LEU A 151 -0.66 -7.21 13.94
N THR A 152 -1.75 -7.90 13.57
CA THR A 152 -2.36 -7.79 12.25
C THR A 152 -3.31 -6.61 12.11
N LEU A 153 -3.95 -6.14 13.20
CA LEU A 153 -4.88 -5.00 13.15
C LEU A 153 -4.27 -3.70 12.58
N PRO A 154 -3.03 -3.28 12.95
CA PRO A 154 -2.39 -2.12 12.34
C PRO A 154 -2.16 -2.25 10.83
N VAL A 155 -1.87 -3.47 10.33
CA VAL A 155 -1.76 -3.72 8.88
C VAL A 155 -3.06 -3.32 8.18
N TYR A 156 -4.16 -3.61 8.84
CA TYR A 156 -5.50 -3.41 8.29
C TYR A 156 -5.86 -1.94 8.30
N GLN A 157 -5.56 -1.25 9.40
CA GLN A 157 -5.72 0.18 9.50
C GLN A 157 -4.89 0.89 8.43
N ASN A 158 -3.62 0.51 8.29
CA ASN A 158 -2.72 1.12 7.32
C ASN A 158 -3.21 0.94 5.88
N PHE A 159 -3.77 -0.23 5.52
CA PHE A 159 -4.38 -0.40 4.20
C PHE A 159 -5.59 0.52 4.00
N ARG A 160 -6.42 0.69 5.04
CA ARG A 160 -7.56 1.58 4.95
C ARG A 160 -7.13 3.03 4.78
N ASP A 161 -6.16 3.48 5.58
CA ASP A 161 -5.62 4.84 5.53
C ASP A 161 -4.90 5.10 4.19
N MET A 162 -4.22 4.07 3.65
CA MET A 162 -3.56 4.13 2.35
C MET A 162 -4.53 4.53 1.24
N LEU A 163 -5.79 4.05 1.27
CA LEU A 163 -6.80 4.38 0.26
C LEU A 163 -7.08 5.88 0.14
N ASP A 164 -6.83 6.67 1.18
CA ASP A 164 -6.97 8.13 1.13
C ASP A 164 -5.88 8.80 0.28
N TYR A 165 -4.78 8.09 0.01
CA TYR A 165 -3.65 8.55 -0.78
C TYR A 165 -3.52 7.85 -2.13
N VAL A 166 -4.26 6.75 -2.36
CA VAL A 166 -4.29 6.02 -3.63
C VAL A 166 -4.81 6.96 -4.73
N PRO A 167 -4.15 7.04 -5.90
CA PRO A 167 -4.59 7.90 -6.98
C PRO A 167 -6.02 7.55 -7.42
N ILE A 168 -6.85 8.56 -7.69
CA ILE A 168 -8.28 8.44 -8.05
C ILE A 168 -9.17 7.97 -6.88
N VAL A 169 -8.73 6.98 -6.11
CA VAL A 169 -9.49 6.42 -4.97
C VAL A 169 -9.55 7.39 -3.80
N GLY A 170 -8.49 8.14 -3.53
CA GLY A 170 -8.44 9.08 -2.40
C GLY A 170 -9.52 10.17 -2.43
N ASP A 171 -9.96 10.55 -3.64
CA ASP A 171 -11.01 11.55 -3.88
C ASP A 171 -12.43 10.99 -3.74
N LEU A 172 -12.61 9.67 -3.53
CA LEU A 172 -13.92 9.03 -3.39
C LEU A 172 -14.50 9.22 -1.97
N SER A 173 -15.81 9.02 -1.84
CA SER A 173 -16.48 9.07 -0.53
C SER A 173 -15.95 8.00 0.42
N LYS A 174 -16.18 8.19 1.73
CA LYS A 174 -15.73 7.24 2.75
C LYS A 174 -16.38 5.86 2.54
N GLU A 175 -17.65 5.83 2.18
CA GLU A 175 -18.45 4.63 1.98
C GLU A 175 -17.91 3.80 0.80
N VAL A 176 -17.56 4.46 -0.30
CA VAL A 176 -16.96 3.80 -1.46
C VAL A 176 -15.57 3.26 -1.13
N LYS A 177 -14.75 4.02 -0.37
CA LYS A 177 -13.44 3.55 0.09
C LYS A 177 -13.55 2.37 1.04
N ASP A 178 -14.53 2.35 1.94
CA ASP A 178 -14.80 1.22 2.84
C ASP A 178 -15.23 -0.03 2.06
N ALA A 179 -16.01 0.14 0.98
CA ALA A 179 -16.37 -0.94 0.07
C ALA A 179 -15.14 -1.47 -0.70
N ILE A 180 -14.30 -0.57 -1.26
CA ILE A 180 -13.05 -0.94 -1.94
C ILE A 180 -12.13 -1.70 -0.99
N PHE A 181 -11.99 -1.20 0.24
CA PHE A 181 -11.25 -1.88 1.30
C PHE A 181 -11.78 -3.30 1.48
N LYS A 182 -13.08 -3.46 1.74
CA LYS A 182 -13.72 -4.76 2.00
C LYS A 182 -13.47 -5.77 0.87
N ASN A 183 -13.52 -5.34 -0.38
CA ASN A 183 -13.32 -6.22 -1.53
C ASN A 183 -11.85 -6.63 -1.71
N SER A 184 -10.92 -5.68 -1.59
CA SER A 184 -9.49 -5.90 -1.86
C SER A 184 -8.72 -6.48 -0.68
N PHE A 185 -9.25 -6.34 0.53
CA PHE A 185 -8.49 -6.52 1.75
C PHE A 185 -7.91 -7.93 1.93
N SER A 186 -8.66 -8.99 1.64
CA SER A 186 -8.15 -10.35 1.86
C SER A 186 -6.99 -10.67 0.92
N THR A 187 -7.06 -10.22 -0.33
CA THR A 187 -5.98 -10.36 -1.31
C THR A 187 -4.77 -9.54 -0.90
N PHE A 188 -5.00 -8.31 -0.44
CA PHE A 188 -3.96 -7.46 0.13
C PHE A 188 -3.28 -8.11 1.35
N ALA A 189 -4.03 -8.72 2.28
CA ALA A 189 -3.47 -9.37 3.46
C ALA A 189 -2.56 -10.55 3.08
N VAL A 190 -2.97 -11.37 2.10
CA VAL A 190 -2.15 -12.45 1.55
C VAL A 190 -0.90 -11.90 0.87
N PHE A 191 -1.04 -10.84 0.08
CA PHE A 191 0.08 -10.15 -0.56
C PHE A 191 1.11 -9.64 0.45
N VAL A 192 0.68 -8.95 1.51
CA VAL A 192 1.58 -8.43 2.55
C VAL A 192 2.36 -9.55 3.21
N GLN A 193 1.71 -10.67 3.54
CA GLN A 193 2.40 -11.81 4.16
C GLN A 193 3.49 -12.38 3.24
N ILE A 194 3.18 -12.56 1.96
CA ILE A 194 4.16 -13.03 0.97
C ILE A 194 5.31 -12.01 0.82
N TYR A 195 4.98 -10.73 0.74
CA TYR A 195 5.96 -9.66 0.57
C TYR A 195 6.91 -9.58 1.78
N GLN A 196 6.39 -9.65 3.01
CA GLN A 196 7.23 -9.62 4.20
C GLN A 196 8.11 -10.87 4.31
N ASP A 197 7.58 -12.06 3.99
CA ASP A 197 8.36 -13.30 4.02
C ASP A 197 9.53 -13.22 3.04
N GLN A 198 9.27 -12.71 1.83
CA GLN A 198 10.30 -12.55 0.82
C GLN A 198 11.39 -11.55 1.20
N ARG A 199 11.03 -10.44 1.89
CA ARG A 199 12.01 -9.48 2.39
C ARG A 199 12.95 -10.09 3.42
N HIS A 200 12.46 -11.01 4.27
CA HIS A 200 13.34 -11.74 5.19
C HIS A 200 14.18 -12.78 4.44
N HIS A 201 13.60 -13.51 3.47
CA HIS A 201 14.39 -14.46 2.69
C HIS A 201 15.59 -13.82 1.97
N SER A 202 15.43 -12.61 1.42
CA SER A 202 16.55 -11.86 0.80
C SER A 202 17.70 -11.52 1.75
N LEU A 203 17.50 -11.64 3.06
CA LEU A 203 18.48 -11.39 4.11
C LEU A 203 19.02 -12.68 4.75
N GLN A 204 18.84 -13.85 4.10
CA GLN A 204 19.33 -15.18 4.54
C GLN A 204 18.67 -15.72 5.83
N PHE A 205 17.37 -15.47 6.05
CA PHE A 205 16.63 -16.04 7.18
C PHE A 205 16.11 -17.47 6.91
N ASP A 206 16.00 -18.25 7.99
CA ASP A 206 15.65 -19.70 8.05
C ASP A 206 14.51 -20.17 7.11
N ASP A 207 14.80 -21.19 6.30
CA ASP A 207 13.84 -21.85 5.39
C ASP A 207 12.70 -22.59 6.10
N LYS A 208 12.81 -22.79 7.41
CA LYS A 208 11.81 -23.47 8.24
C LYS A 208 10.79 -22.51 8.86
N ARG A 209 10.93 -21.20 8.66
CA ARG A 209 10.07 -20.16 9.24
C ARG A 209 9.28 -19.43 8.17
N PHE A 210 8.17 -18.81 8.53
CA PHE A 210 7.42 -17.92 7.65
C PHE A 210 7.22 -16.57 8.36
N TYR A 211 7.76 -15.50 7.77
CA TYR A 211 7.74 -14.16 8.36
C TYR A 211 6.57 -13.35 7.79
N PHE A 212 5.48 -13.29 8.55
CA PHE A 212 4.28 -12.57 8.10
C PHE A 212 4.31 -11.05 8.43
N LEU A 213 5.24 -10.62 9.30
CA LEU A 213 5.55 -9.22 9.63
C LEU A 213 7.06 -9.07 9.90
N PRO A 214 7.61 -7.84 9.91
CA PRO A 214 8.99 -7.59 10.32
C PRO A 214 9.32 -8.22 11.68
N ASN A 215 10.30 -9.13 11.70
CA ASN A 215 10.78 -9.84 12.90
C ASN A 215 9.73 -10.74 13.58
N VAL A 216 8.57 -10.99 12.96
CA VAL A 216 7.54 -11.87 13.52
C VAL A 216 7.32 -13.05 12.59
N TYR A 217 7.52 -14.26 13.13
CA TYR A 217 7.44 -15.49 12.35
C TYR A 217 6.58 -16.56 13.00
N VAL A 218 6.18 -17.52 12.17
CA VAL A 218 5.69 -18.82 12.62
C VAL A 218 6.56 -19.92 12.00
N ASP A 219 6.76 -21.01 12.73
CA ASP A 219 7.44 -22.19 12.20
C ASP A 219 6.55 -22.89 11.18
N LEU A 220 7.18 -23.45 10.15
CA LEU A 220 6.50 -24.30 9.16
C LEU A 220 6.35 -25.74 9.66
N ASP A 221 6.91 -26.07 10.83
CA ASP A 221 6.74 -27.34 11.50
C ASP A 221 5.39 -27.38 12.26
N PRO A 222 4.46 -28.30 11.91
CA PRO A 222 3.18 -28.43 12.60
C PRO A 222 3.29 -28.66 14.12
N GLU A 223 4.35 -29.32 14.60
CA GLU A 223 4.51 -29.56 16.05
C GLU A 223 4.77 -28.27 16.82
N LYS A 224 5.47 -27.32 16.19
CA LYS A 224 5.75 -26.00 16.76
C LYS A 224 4.58 -25.01 16.62
N LEU A 225 3.72 -25.23 15.62
CA LEU A 225 2.47 -24.47 15.46
C LEU A 225 1.39 -24.89 16.46
N PHE A 226 1.46 -26.12 16.98
CA PHE A 226 0.45 -26.65 17.88
C PHE A 226 0.33 -25.85 19.19
N PRO A 227 1.43 -25.52 19.90
CA PRO A 227 1.37 -24.61 21.06
C PRO A 227 0.74 -23.25 20.75
N PHE A 228 1.10 -22.64 19.61
CA PHE A 228 0.52 -21.37 19.16
C PHE A 228 -1.01 -21.45 19.01
N ILE A 229 -1.51 -22.52 18.40
CA ILE A 229 -2.96 -22.75 18.21
C ILE A 229 -3.69 -22.87 19.55
N LEU A 230 -3.06 -23.47 20.56
CA LEU A 230 -3.68 -23.67 21.86
C LEU A 230 -3.68 -22.42 22.76
N THR A 231 -2.88 -21.40 22.46
CA THR A 231 -2.70 -20.23 23.34
C THR A 231 -3.98 -19.47 23.66
N HIS A 232 -4.97 -19.51 22.77
CA HIS A 232 -6.22 -18.79 22.98
C HIS A 232 -7.37 -19.44 22.22
N ILE A 233 -8.03 -20.42 22.83
CA ILE A 233 -9.28 -21.00 22.30
C ILE A 233 -10.46 -20.26 22.92
N ASN A 234 -11.44 -19.90 22.10
CA ASN A 234 -12.70 -19.32 22.55
C ASN A 234 -13.36 -20.30 23.55
N PRO A 235 -13.71 -19.87 24.77
CA PRO A 235 -14.36 -20.74 25.76
C PRO A 235 -15.67 -21.39 25.29
N GLN A 236 -16.34 -20.79 24.30
CA GLN A 236 -17.57 -21.30 23.69
C GLN A 236 -17.31 -22.25 22.50
N SER A 237 -16.05 -22.48 22.15
CA SER A 237 -15.66 -23.40 21.07
C SER A 237 -16.01 -24.84 21.42
N LEU A 238 -16.61 -25.55 20.47
CA LEU A 238 -16.84 -27.01 20.56
C LEU A 238 -15.63 -27.83 20.13
N ALA A 239 -14.54 -27.18 19.70
CA ALA A 239 -13.40 -27.86 19.11
C ALA A 239 -12.54 -28.55 20.17
N ARG A 240 -12.01 -29.74 19.82
CA ARG A 240 -11.24 -30.57 20.75
C ARG A 240 -9.73 -30.44 20.47
N PRO A 241 -8.86 -30.75 21.45
CA PRO A 241 -7.41 -30.64 21.27
C PRO A 241 -6.84 -31.46 20.11
N TYR A 242 -7.41 -32.63 19.80
CA TYR A 242 -6.96 -33.44 18.65
C TYR A 242 -7.25 -32.77 17.30
N ASP A 243 -8.27 -31.91 17.22
CA ASP A 243 -8.57 -31.17 15.99
C ASP A 243 -7.47 -30.13 15.69
N CYS A 244 -6.80 -29.64 16.75
CA CYS A 244 -5.73 -28.63 16.65
C CYS A 244 -4.51 -29.14 15.86
N THR A 245 -4.21 -30.44 15.91
CA THR A 245 -3.14 -31.03 15.09
C THR A 245 -3.49 -30.97 13.59
N GLY A 246 -4.74 -31.22 13.23
CA GLY A 246 -5.22 -31.08 11.86
C GLY A 246 -5.17 -29.62 11.38
N VAL A 247 -5.54 -28.68 12.26
CA VAL A 247 -5.45 -27.24 12.02
C VAL A 247 -3.99 -26.80 11.80
N ALA A 248 -3.05 -27.29 12.62
CA ALA A 248 -1.61 -27.00 12.52
C ALA A 248 -1.02 -27.47 11.19
N ARG A 249 -1.30 -28.71 10.78
CA ARG A 249 -0.83 -29.25 9.49
C ARG A 249 -1.38 -28.45 8.32
N ARG A 250 -2.66 -28.07 8.35
CA ARG A 250 -3.29 -27.25 7.30
C ARG A 250 -2.67 -25.85 7.24
N LEU A 251 -2.40 -25.23 8.39
CA LEU A 251 -1.70 -23.95 8.48
C LEU A 251 -0.32 -24.04 7.83
N ALA A 252 0.51 -24.99 8.27
CA ALA A 252 1.85 -25.19 7.73
C ALA A 252 1.85 -25.39 6.20
N THR A 253 0.95 -26.22 5.68
CA THR A 253 0.82 -26.43 4.23
C THR A 253 0.41 -25.16 3.50
N GLY A 254 -0.53 -24.38 4.06
CA GLY A 254 -0.93 -23.09 3.51
C GLY A 254 0.24 -22.09 3.45
N LEU A 255 1.00 -21.97 4.54
CA LEU A 255 2.15 -21.08 4.64
C LEU A 255 3.29 -21.50 3.69
N ARG A 256 3.57 -22.79 3.55
CA ARG A 256 4.53 -23.29 2.54
C ARG A 256 4.12 -22.91 1.12
N ARG A 257 2.82 -22.97 0.81
CA ARG A 257 2.30 -22.54 -0.49
C ARG A 257 2.49 -21.03 -0.70
N LEU A 258 2.22 -20.21 0.32
CA LEU A 258 2.46 -18.77 0.27
C LEU A 258 3.95 -18.46 0.04
N ARG A 259 4.84 -19.10 0.79
CA ARG A 259 6.30 -18.96 0.62
C ARG A 259 6.74 -19.32 -0.80
N LYS A 260 6.25 -20.44 -1.33
CA LYS A 260 6.55 -20.86 -2.72
C LYS A 260 6.15 -19.80 -3.74
N ILE A 261 4.95 -19.22 -3.62
CA ILE A 261 4.50 -18.12 -4.48
C ILE A 261 5.45 -16.92 -4.36
N GLY A 262 5.88 -16.56 -3.14
CA GLY A 262 6.83 -15.47 -2.91
C GLY A 262 8.18 -15.69 -3.58
N LEU A 263 8.74 -16.89 -3.44
CA LEU A 263 10.03 -17.26 -4.05
C LEU A 263 9.97 -17.25 -5.59
N GLU A 264 8.91 -17.82 -6.16
CA GLU A 264 8.69 -17.82 -7.62
C GLU A 264 8.44 -16.39 -8.16
N SER A 265 8.02 -15.48 -7.29
CA SER A 265 7.69 -14.09 -7.62
C SER A 265 8.76 -13.08 -7.23
N ALA A 266 9.94 -13.55 -6.81
CA ALA A 266 11.02 -12.71 -6.28
C ALA A 266 11.37 -11.51 -7.16
N ASN A 267 11.42 -11.74 -8.47
CA ASN A 267 11.76 -10.72 -9.48
C ASN A 267 10.73 -9.58 -9.56
N PHE A 268 9.51 -9.80 -9.07
CA PHE A 268 8.42 -8.82 -9.05
C PHE A 268 8.34 -8.02 -7.74
N PHE A 269 9.20 -8.30 -6.78
CA PHE A 269 9.36 -7.50 -5.56
C PHE A 269 10.65 -6.65 -5.59
N ALA A 270 11.26 -6.52 -6.76
CA ALA A 270 12.59 -5.94 -6.93
C ALA A 270 12.64 -4.42 -6.74
N SER A 271 11.50 -3.72 -6.91
CA SER A 271 11.42 -2.27 -6.76
C SER A 271 10.13 -1.82 -6.05
N GLU A 272 10.14 -0.60 -5.51
CA GLU A 272 8.95 0.00 -4.91
C GLU A 272 7.85 0.25 -5.96
N GLU A 273 8.23 0.50 -7.21
CA GLU A 273 7.34 0.64 -8.37
C GLU A 273 6.57 -0.66 -8.62
N ASP A 274 7.23 -1.82 -8.53
CA ASP A 274 6.57 -3.13 -8.73
C ASP A 274 5.54 -3.39 -7.63
N VAL A 275 5.89 -3.10 -6.37
CA VAL A 275 4.99 -3.21 -5.21
C VAL A 275 3.79 -2.27 -5.36
N ALA A 276 4.03 -1.02 -5.77
CA ALA A 276 2.97 -0.06 -6.03
C ALA A 276 2.04 -0.52 -7.15
N ALA A 277 2.59 -1.02 -8.25
CA ALA A 277 1.80 -1.56 -9.35
C ALA A 277 0.96 -2.77 -8.92
N LEU A 278 1.55 -3.74 -8.21
CA LEU A 278 0.82 -4.92 -7.71
C LEU A 278 -0.35 -4.53 -6.81
N LEU A 279 -0.17 -3.55 -5.92
CA LEU A 279 -1.26 -3.07 -5.07
C LEU A 279 -2.37 -2.36 -5.87
N LEU A 280 -2.02 -1.57 -6.89
CA LEU A 280 -3.01 -0.99 -7.82
C LEU A 280 -3.78 -2.08 -8.56
N LEU A 281 -3.09 -3.15 -9.00
CA LEU A 281 -3.73 -4.29 -9.66
C LEU A 281 -4.66 -5.05 -8.71
N ILE A 282 -4.27 -5.26 -7.45
CA ILE A 282 -5.12 -5.88 -6.42
C ILE A 282 -6.39 -5.04 -6.20
N ILE A 283 -6.25 -3.72 -6.06
CA ILE A 283 -7.39 -2.80 -5.90
C ILE A 283 -8.28 -2.87 -7.14
N MET A 284 -7.70 -2.76 -8.33
CA MET A 284 -8.47 -2.75 -9.57
C MET A 284 -9.22 -4.07 -9.79
N GLN A 285 -8.53 -5.22 -9.70
CA GLN A 285 -9.10 -6.53 -10.03
C GLN A 285 -10.15 -6.98 -9.02
N SER A 286 -9.91 -6.75 -7.72
CA SER A 286 -10.88 -7.11 -6.67
C SER A 286 -12.17 -6.28 -6.73
N ASN A 287 -12.16 -5.17 -7.48
CA ASN A 287 -13.31 -4.27 -7.61
C ASN A 287 -13.90 -4.25 -9.03
N ASP A 288 -13.37 -5.01 -10.00
CA ASP A 288 -13.90 -5.07 -11.38
C ASP A 288 -15.01 -6.13 -11.57
N PHE A 289 -16.04 -6.11 -10.72
CA PHE A 289 -17.14 -7.10 -10.74
C PHE A 289 -18.50 -6.54 -11.19
N ASP A 290 -18.90 -5.37 -10.68
CA ASP A 290 -20.20 -4.76 -11.00
C ASP A 290 -20.06 -3.83 -12.19
N LYS A 291 -20.28 -4.37 -13.39
CA LYS A 291 -20.16 -3.62 -14.65
C LYS A 291 -21.33 -2.67 -14.93
N GLY A 292 -22.42 -2.77 -14.16
CA GLY A 292 -23.62 -1.95 -14.34
C GLY A 292 -23.60 -0.66 -13.50
N ASN A 293 -22.88 -0.66 -12.38
CA ASN A 293 -22.79 0.50 -11.51
C ASN A 293 -21.77 1.54 -12.03
N VAL A 294 -22.27 2.66 -12.58
CA VAL A 294 -21.43 3.71 -13.18
C VAL A 294 -20.54 4.42 -12.14
N GLU A 295 -21.04 4.65 -10.93
CA GLU A 295 -20.27 5.27 -9.85
C GLU A 295 -19.07 4.41 -9.44
N TRP A 296 -19.25 3.09 -9.53
CA TRP A 296 -18.23 2.10 -9.24
C TRP A 296 -17.26 1.87 -10.40
N GLN A 297 -17.77 1.76 -11.63
CA GLN A 297 -16.97 1.50 -12.82
C GLN A 297 -16.10 2.69 -13.24
N ARG A 298 -16.54 3.93 -13.01
CA ARG A 298 -15.78 5.12 -13.39
C ARG A 298 -14.39 5.19 -12.74
N PRO A 299 -14.21 5.05 -11.42
CA PRO A 299 -12.89 5.06 -10.79
C PRO A 299 -12.04 3.86 -11.20
N ILE A 300 -12.62 2.65 -11.29
CA ILE A 300 -11.88 1.43 -11.70
C ILE A 300 -11.37 1.53 -13.14
N ASN A 301 -12.19 2.03 -14.07
CA ASN A 301 -11.76 2.23 -15.45
C ASN A 301 -10.68 3.31 -15.59
N ARG A 302 -10.66 4.32 -14.73
CA ARG A 302 -9.55 5.29 -14.69
C ARG A 302 -8.27 4.65 -14.13
N LEU A 303 -8.37 3.77 -13.14
CA LEU A 303 -7.22 3.03 -12.61
C LEU A 303 -6.61 2.09 -13.66
N LYS A 304 -7.38 1.57 -14.62
CA LYS A 304 -6.86 0.77 -15.75
C LYS A 304 -5.80 1.51 -16.59
N ALA A 305 -5.68 2.84 -16.49
CA ALA A 305 -4.57 3.57 -17.10
C ALA A 305 -3.18 3.14 -16.56
N VAL A 306 -3.12 2.46 -15.40
CA VAL A 306 -1.89 1.87 -14.85
C VAL A 306 -1.22 0.89 -15.82
N TRP A 307 -1.98 0.24 -16.71
CA TRP A 307 -1.43 -0.65 -17.72
C TRP A 307 -0.44 0.05 -18.66
N ASN A 308 -0.75 1.29 -19.05
CA ASN A 308 0.12 2.09 -19.90
C ASN A 308 1.38 2.53 -19.14
N GLU A 309 1.25 2.84 -17.86
CA GLU A 309 2.40 3.17 -17.00
C GLU A 309 3.31 1.96 -16.76
N LEU A 310 2.73 0.77 -16.57
CA LEU A 310 3.48 -0.48 -16.43
C LEU A 310 4.28 -0.83 -17.70
N ASP A 311 3.64 -0.78 -18.87
CA ASP A 311 4.35 -1.01 -20.14
C ASP A 311 5.50 -0.01 -20.33
N LEU A 312 5.26 1.27 -20.03
CA LEU A 312 6.29 2.31 -20.10
C LEU A 312 7.41 2.09 -19.07
N PHE A 313 7.08 1.73 -17.84
CA PHE A 313 8.05 1.44 -16.77
C PHE A 313 8.97 0.28 -17.16
N TYR A 314 8.42 -0.82 -17.66
CA TYR A 314 9.22 -1.99 -18.05
C TYR A 314 10.13 -1.67 -19.25
N ARG A 315 9.61 -0.97 -20.27
CA ARG A 315 10.42 -0.53 -21.43
C ARG A 315 11.55 0.42 -21.02
N THR A 316 11.25 1.40 -20.16
CA THR A 316 12.23 2.40 -19.72
C THR A 316 13.33 1.83 -18.82
N THR A 317 13.01 0.82 -18.02
CA THR A 317 13.98 0.15 -17.13
C THR A 317 14.74 -0.99 -17.81
N ARG A 318 14.57 -1.20 -19.12
CA ARG A 318 15.14 -2.31 -19.91
C ARG A 318 14.79 -3.69 -19.35
N ARG A 319 13.67 -3.80 -18.64
CA ARG A 319 13.10 -5.09 -18.25
C ARG A 319 12.37 -5.66 -19.46
N ASP A 320 12.30 -6.99 -19.54
CA ASP A 320 11.58 -7.64 -20.63
C ASP A 320 10.08 -7.27 -20.55
N PRO A 321 9.49 -6.65 -21.60
CA PRO A 321 8.08 -6.29 -21.61
C PRO A 321 7.14 -7.48 -21.40
N SER A 322 7.55 -8.72 -21.67
CA SER A 322 6.72 -9.89 -21.36
C SER A 322 6.53 -10.10 -19.84
N GLN A 323 7.42 -9.57 -19.01
CA GLN A 323 7.43 -9.80 -17.57
C GLN A 323 6.30 -9.09 -16.82
N TRP A 324 5.72 -8.00 -17.34
CA TRP A 324 4.54 -7.41 -16.68
C TRP A 324 3.32 -8.32 -16.80
N GLY A 325 3.25 -9.17 -17.84
CA GLY A 325 2.24 -10.23 -17.95
C GLY A 325 2.33 -11.25 -16.81
N ASN A 326 3.53 -11.46 -16.24
CA ASN A 326 3.69 -12.31 -15.06
C ASN A 326 3.13 -11.67 -13.79
N LEU A 327 3.01 -10.33 -13.71
CA LEU A 327 2.28 -9.67 -12.62
C LEU A 327 0.80 -10.05 -12.62
N LEU A 328 0.17 -10.19 -13.80
CA LEU A 328 -1.21 -10.66 -13.92
C LEU A 328 -1.38 -12.10 -13.41
N PHE A 329 -0.44 -12.98 -13.77
CA PHE A 329 -0.43 -14.35 -13.26
C PHE A 329 -0.23 -14.38 -11.73
N LEU A 330 0.64 -13.52 -11.19
CA LEU A 330 0.81 -13.38 -9.74
C LEU A 330 -0.49 -12.93 -9.06
N VAL A 331 -1.16 -11.89 -9.56
CA VAL A 331 -2.43 -11.44 -8.98
C VAL A 331 -3.49 -12.55 -9.02
N SER A 332 -3.57 -13.30 -10.11
CA SER A 332 -4.47 -14.46 -10.23
C SER A 332 -4.15 -15.57 -9.22
N ASN A 333 -2.86 -15.84 -8.99
CA ASN A 333 -2.40 -16.78 -7.95
C ASN A 333 -2.73 -16.29 -6.54
N LEU A 334 -2.60 -14.99 -6.28
CA LEU A 334 -2.97 -14.36 -5.01
C LEU A 334 -4.47 -14.50 -4.76
N GLU A 335 -5.32 -14.25 -5.75
CA GLU A 335 -6.78 -14.41 -5.63
C GLU A 335 -7.19 -15.85 -5.33
N THR A 336 -6.64 -16.80 -6.08
CA THR A 336 -6.89 -18.24 -5.86
C THR A 336 -6.48 -18.66 -4.45
N THR A 337 -5.33 -18.18 -3.99
CA THR A 337 -4.82 -18.47 -2.64
C THR A 337 -5.67 -17.80 -1.57
N THR A 338 -6.13 -16.58 -1.83
CA THR A 338 -7.04 -15.82 -0.97
C THR A 338 -8.36 -16.56 -0.77
N LEU A 339 -8.92 -17.18 -1.80
CA LEU A 339 -10.13 -17.98 -1.67
C LEU A 339 -9.91 -19.18 -0.72
N GLY A 340 -8.77 -19.86 -0.83
CA GLY A 340 -8.37 -20.93 0.09
C GLY A 340 -8.20 -20.42 1.53
N TYR A 341 -7.53 -19.29 1.69
CA TYR A 341 -7.34 -18.62 2.98
C TYR A 341 -8.68 -18.23 3.62
N LYS A 342 -9.64 -17.68 2.86
CA LYS A 342 -11.00 -17.37 3.36
C LYS A 342 -11.71 -18.61 3.90
N LYS A 343 -11.63 -19.74 3.18
CA LYS A 343 -12.21 -21.02 3.64
C LYS A 343 -11.55 -21.50 4.94
N TYR A 344 -10.22 -21.40 5.02
CA TYR A 344 -9.48 -21.80 6.22
C TYR A 344 -9.77 -20.88 7.41
N ARG A 345 -9.84 -19.56 7.21
CA ARG A 345 -10.23 -18.58 8.24
C ARG A 345 -11.61 -18.88 8.82
N LYS A 346 -12.60 -19.22 7.98
CA LYS A 346 -13.93 -19.64 8.46
C LYS A 346 -13.88 -20.89 9.34
N LEU A 347 -12.99 -21.84 9.05
CA LEU A 347 -12.74 -23.00 9.92
C LEU A 347 -12.14 -22.57 11.27
N LEU A 348 -11.18 -21.63 11.26
CA LEU A 348 -10.57 -21.10 12.48
C LEU A 348 -11.57 -20.34 13.37
N ASN A 349 -12.63 -19.75 12.81
CA ASN A 349 -13.66 -19.07 13.59
C ASN A 349 -14.37 -20.00 14.58
N ILE A 350 -14.40 -21.31 14.32
CA ILE A 350 -14.93 -22.30 15.26
C ILE A 350 -14.11 -22.28 16.56
N TYR A 351 -12.80 -22.11 16.46
CA TYR A 351 -11.86 -22.13 17.57
C TYR A 351 -11.74 -20.77 18.25
N TYR A 352 -11.72 -19.68 17.47
CA TYR A 352 -11.27 -18.37 17.95
C TYR A 352 -12.32 -17.27 17.88
N GLY A 353 -13.54 -17.61 17.46
CA GLY A 353 -14.57 -16.64 17.12
C GLY A 353 -14.24 -15.87 15.84
N LYS A 354 -15.14 -14.96 15.47
CA LYS A 354 -15.03 -14.14 14.26
C LYS A 354 -13.85 -13.18 14.35
N THR A 355 -13.01 -13.16 13.32
CA THR A 355 -11.90 -12.21 13.20
C THR A 355 -12.38 -10.80 12.83
N ALA A 356 -11.48 -9.82 12.87
CA ALA A 356 -11.77 -8.47 12.35
C ALA A 356 -12.25 -8.51 10.90
N MET A 357 -11.67 -9.38 10.07
CA MET A 357 -12.10 -9.56 8.69
C MET A 357 -13.55 -10.02 8.59
N ASP A 358 -13.94 -11.03 9.37
CA ASP A 358 -15.30 -11.57 9.32
C ASP A 358 -16.32 -10.48 9.65
N GLN A 359 -16.03 -9.70 10.70
CA GLN A 359 -16.93 -8.64 11.15
C GLN A 359 -17.05 -7.51 10.11
N ILE A 360 -15.96 -7.17 9.41
CA ILE A 360 -15.99 -6.18 8.32
C ILE A 360 -16.72 -6.74 7.08
N GLU A 361 -16.48 -8.00 6.73
CA GLU A 361 -17.16 -8.68 5.63
C GLU A 361 -18.68 -8.79 5.88
N GLU A 362 -19.11 -8.87 7.13
CA GLU A 362 -20.51 -8.93 7.56
C GLU A 362 -21.19 -7.55 7.70
N GLY A 363 -20.48 -6.45 7.42
CA GLY A 363 -21.04 -5.10 7.37
C GLY A 363 -20.49 -4.12 8.42
N GLY A 364 -19.51 -4.54 9.22
CA GLY A 364 -18.79 -3.65 10.12
C GLY A 364 -17.98 -2.59 9.37
N ARG A 365 -18.00 -1.35 9.87
CA ARG A 365 -17.12 -0.28 9.35
C ARG A 365 -15.66 -0.61 9.70
N PRO A 366 -14.70 -0.52 8.76
CA PRO A 366 -13.31 -0.94 8.99
C PRO A 366 -12.67 -0.29 10.22
N GLU A 367 -12.60 1.05 10.25
CA GLU A 367 -11.94 1.81 11.33
C GLU A 367 -12.52 1.49 12.71
N GLU A 368 -13.86 1.46 12.83
CA GLU A 368 -14.53 1.22 14.11
C GLU A 368 -14.36 -0.21 14.60
N THR A 369 -14.42 -1.16 13.66
CA THR A 369 -14.22 -2.58 13.97
C THR A 369 -12.80 -2.81 14.45
N ILE A 370 -11.80 -2.23 13.77
CA ILE A 370 -10.38 -2.33 14.13
C ILE A 370 -10.13 -1.68 15.50
N ALA A 371 -10.64 -0.47 15.75
CA ALA A 371 -10.48 0.23 17.01
C ALA A 371 -11.08 -0.55 18.18
N ARG A 372 -12.32 -1.04 18.04
CA ARG A 372 -12.98 -1.86 19.07
C ARG A 372 -12.20 -3.13 19.38
N LEU A 373 -11.81 -3.88 18.36
CA LEU A 373 -11.09 -5.14 18.55
C LEU A 373 -9.69 -4.93 19.12
N THR A 374 -9.04 -3.81 18.82
CA THR A 374 -7.75 -3.45 19.45
C THR A 374 -7.90 -3.33 20.96
N ILE A 375 -8.95 -2.67 21.45
CA ILE A 375 -9.23 -2.52 22.88
C ILE A 375 -9.56 -3.89 23.49
N GLU A 376 -10.44 -4.66 22.85
CA GLU A 376 -10.86 -5.98 23.32
C GLU A 376 -9.67 -6.95 23.45
N TYR A 377 -8.83 -7.04 22.43
CA TYR A 377 -7.70 -7.95 22.43
C TYR A 377 -6.61 -7.55 23.41
N ARG A 378 -6.38 -6.24 23.62
CA ARG A 378 -5.47 -5.77 24.69
C ARG A 378 -5.99 -6.13 26.07
N ALA A 379 -7.28 -5.93 26.31
CA ALA A 379 -7.90 -6.30 27.59
C ALA A 379 -7.83 -7.81 27.85
N ASN A 380 -7.99 -8.64 26.81
CA ASN A 380 -7.85 -10.09 26.93
C ASN A 380 -6.40 -10.51 27.21
N LYS A 381 -5.42 -9.87 26.56
CA LYS A 381 -4.00 -10.15 26.79
C LYS A 381 -3.60 -9.86 28.25
N CYS A 382 -4.04 -8.73 28.82
CA CYS A 382 -3.79 -8.39 30.22
C CYS A 382 -4.45 -9.33 31.24
N LYS A 383 -5.41 -10.17 30.83
CA LYS A 383 -6.04 -11.18 31.72
C LYS A 383 -5.33 -12.53 31.67
N THR A 384 -4.52 -12.77 30.65
CA THR A 384 -3.81 -14.04 30.41
C THR A 384 -2.33 -13.99 30.79
N GLU A 385 -1.78 -12.78 30.97
CA GLU A 385 -0.49 -12.49 31.61
C GLU A 385 -0.70 -12.30 33.11
#